data_AF-A0A7C1AKT0-F1
#
_entry.id   AF-A0A7C1AKT0-F1
#
_cell.length_a   1.000
_cell.length_b   1.000
_cell.length_c   1.000
_cell.angle_alpha   90.00
_cell.angle_beta   90.00
_cell.angle_gamma   90.00
#
_symmetry.space_group_name_H-M   'P 1'
#
loop_
_entity.id
_entity.type
_entity.pdbx_description
1 polymer ?
#
loop_
_entity_poly.entity_id
_entity_poly.type
_entity_poly.pdbx_seq_one_letter_code
_entity_poly.pdbx_strand_id
1 'polypeptide(L)'
;PIHAFDSEFLRWMLSDGAGATFLSGEKNKDRISLKVEWIENISFAGQLETCMYAGGIKREDGTVIGWREIESIDPKDKPRLHLVKQDIKLLEKEIVKTAMDKALARVVKKWKIKPEDIDWFVPHYSSGYFRDKFYEGMKNIGFEIPYKKWFTNLSTTGNTGSASIYIILEELFKSGNLKQGEKLLCFIPESGRFSHCFMLLTAV
;
A
#
# COMPACT_ATOMS: atom_id res chain seq x y z
N PRO A 1 8.75 -22.31 11.73
CA PRO A 1 8.35 -23.24 10.63
C PRO A 1 7.49 -22.51 9.59
N ILE A 2 7.83 -22.58 8.29
CA ILE A 2 6.96 -22.06 7.23
C ILE A 2 5.74 -22.96 7.16
N HIS A 3 4.56 -22.43 7.48
CA HIS A 3 3.33 -23.18 7.29
C HIS A 3 2.98 -23.16 5.79
N ALA A 4 2.51 -24.27 5.23
CA ALA A 4 2.06 -24.33 3.84
C ALA A 4 1.09 -23.17 3.50
N PHE A 5 0.29 -22.77 4.49
CA PHE A 5 -0.65 -21.67 4.43
C PHE A 5 -0.01 -20.29 4.14
N ASP A 6 1.21 -20.00 4.62
CA ASP A 6 1.85 -18.69 4.44
C ASP A 6 2.17 -18.40 2.97
N SER A 7 2.43 -19.45 2.19
CA SER A 7 2.61 -19.36 0.73
C SER A 7 1.31 -19.56 -0.05
N GLU A 8 0.37 -20.34 0.45
CA GLU A 8 -0.92 -20.55 -0.22
C GLU A 8 -1.80 -19.31 -0.14
N PHE A 9 -1.76 -18.56 0.96
CA PHE A 9 -2.51 -17.33 1.14
C PHE A 9 -2.29 -16.35 -0.03
N LEU A 10 -1.04 -16.05 -0.36
CA LEU A 10 -0.73 -15.08 -1.40
C LEU A 10 -1.13 -15.52 -2.81
N ARG A 11 -1.28 -16.82 -3.07
CA ARG A 11 -1.75 -17.34 -4.37
C ARG A 11 -3.19 -16.93 -4.69
N TRP A 12 -3.99 -16.62 -3.67
CA TRP A 12 -5.37 -16.16 -3.81
C TRP A 12 -5.51 -14.65 -3.64
N MET A 13 -4.42 -13.96 -3.31
CA MET A 13 -4.41 -12.53 -3.05
C MET A 13 -3.73 -11.74 -4.17
N LEU A 14 -2.58 -12.18 -4.67
CA LEU A 14 -1.81 -11.44 -5.68
C LEU A 14 -2.26 -11.80 -7.10
N SER A 15 -2.32 -10.80 -7.96
CA SER A 15 -2.60 -10.94 -9.39
C SER A 15 -1.68 -10.05 -10.23
N ASP A 16 -1.72 -10.22 -11.54
CA ASP A 16 -0.82 -9.54 -12.46
C ASP A 16 -1.41 -8.22 -12.94
N GLY A 17 -0.56 -7.21 -13.11
CA GLY A 17 -0.93 -5.92 -13.67
C GLY A 17 0.27 -4.99 -13.81
N ALA A 18 0.14 -3.99 -14.69
CA ALA A 18 1.13 -2.95 -14.89
C ALA A 18 0.44 -1.60 -15.07
N GLY A 19 1.17 -0.52 -14.79
CA GLY A 19 0.71 0.83 -15.03
C GLY A 19 1.88 1.79 -15.15
N ALA A 20 1.63 2.93 -15.78
CA ALA A 20 2.64 3.95 -16.02
C ALA A 20 1.98 5.33 -15.92
N THR A 21 2.76 6.34 -15.55
CA THR A 21 2.37 7.74 -15.59
C THR A 21 3.39 8.55 -16.38
N PHE A 22 2.92 9.58 -17.06
CA PHE A 22 3.77 10.58 -17.70
C PHE A 22 3.82 11.83 -16.83
N LEU A 23 5.02 12.27 -16.46
CA LEU A 23 5.23 13.48 -15.66
C LEU A 23 5.81 14.59 -16.54
N SER A 24 5.32 15.80 -16.36
CA SER A 24 5.74 17.01 -17.07
C SER A 24 5.80 18.19 -16.11
N GLY A 25 6.62 19.19 -16.43
CA GLY A 25 6.63 20.49 -15.75
C GLY A 25 5.45 21.39 -16.11
N GLU A 26 4.68 21.01 -17.14
CA GLU A 26 3.52 21.76 -17.61
C GLU A 26 2.24 20.91 -17.55
N LYS A 27 1.13 21.56 -17.22
CA LYS A 27 -0.19 20.93 -17.28
C LYS A 27 -0.66 20.76 -18.72
N ASN A 28 -1.58 19.84 -18.94
CA ASN A 28 -2.28 19.70 -20.21
C ASN A 28 -3.08 20.99 -20.53
N LYS A 29 -3.23 21.33 -21.82
CA LYS A 29 -3.97 22.53 -22.26
C LYS A 29 -5.48 22.34 -22.18
N ASP A 30 -5.97 21.21 -22.68
CA ASP A 30 -7.41 20.99 -22.93
C ASP A 30 -8.01 19.84 -22.09
N ARG A 31 -7.29 19.36 -21.08
CA ARG A 31 -7.74 18.27 -20.18
C ARG A 31 -7.11 18.42 -18.81
N ILE A 32 -7.68 17.75 -17.81
CA ILE A 32 -7.15 17.74 -16.44
C ILE A 32 -5.72 17.20 -16.42
N SER A 33 -4.89 17.76 -15.54
CA SER A 33 -3.64 17.18 -15.06
C SER A 33 -3.73 16.93 -13.56
N LEU A 34 -2.97 15.96 -13.05
CA LEU A 34 -2.80 15.76 -11.62
C LEU A 34 -1.47 16.36 -11.20
N LYS A 35 -1.51 17.52 -10.56
CA LYS A 35 -0.32 18.13 -9.97
C LYS A 35 0.09 17.34 -8.75
N VAL A 36 1.34 16.88 -8.71
CA VAL A 36 1.94 16.27 -7.52
C VAL A 36 2.27 17.38 -6.54
N GLU A 37 1.56 17.45 -5.42
CA GLU A 37 1.89 18.41 -4.35
C GLU A 37 3.07 17.89 -3.52
N TRP A 38 3.03 16.61 -3.16
CA TRP A 38 4.11 15.92 -2.46
C TRP A 38 3.92 14.41 -2.49
N ILE A 39 5.03 13.71 -2.21
CA ILE A 39 5.08 12.26 -1.97
C ILE A 39 5.88 12.07 -0.68
N GLU A 40 5.29 11.41 0.31
CA GLU A 40 5.93 11.07 1.59
C GLU A 40 5.98 9.56 1.74
N ASN A 41 7.18 9.00 1.93
CA ASN A 41 7.37 7.57 2.20
C ASN A 41 8.01 7.39 3.59
N ILE A 42 7.39 6.55 4.43
CA ILE A 42 7.81 6.29 5.81
C ILE A 42 8.00 4.80 5.99
N SER A 43 9.21 4.37 6.39
CA SER A 43 9.53 2.98 6.67
C SER A 43 9.66 2.69 8.16
N PHE A 44 9.14 1.54 8.60
CA PHE A 44 9.29 1.01 9.96
C PHE A 44 10.24 -0.21 10.01
N ALA A 45 11.04 -0.44 8.97
CA ALA A 45 11.95 -1.59 8.90
C ALA A 45 13.02 -1.62 10.00
N GLY A 46 13.36 -0.47 10.60
CA GLY A 46 14.26 -0.39 11.76
C GLY A 46 13.62 -0.77 13.10
N GLN A 47 12.30 -1.01 13.12
CA GLN A 47 11.53 -1.33 14.32
C GLN A 47 10.81 -2.67 14.21
N LEU A 48 10.55 -3.15 12.99
CA LEU A 48 9.72 -4.32 12.72
C LEU A 48 10.47 -5.38 11.91
N GLU A 49 10.10 -6.62 12.16
CA GLU A 49 10.55 -7.78 11.41
C GLU A 49 10.04 -7.75 9.96
N THR A 50 10.71 -8.50 9.10
CA THR A 50 10.22 -8.80 7.75
C THR A 50 8.90 -9.54 7.85
N CYS A 51 7.94 -9.16 7.00
CA CYS A 51 6.58 -9.65 7.06
C CYS A 51 6.18 -10.32 5.74
N MET A 52 6.38 -9.68 4.57
CA MET A 52 6.29 -10.33 3.25
C MET A 52 7.68 -10.50 2.62
N TYR A 53 7.97 -11.69 2.09
CA TYR A 53 9.31 -12.01 1.58
C TYR A 53 9.32 -13.14 0.55
N ALA A 54 10.35 -13.14 -0.29
CA ALA A 54 10.69 -14.22 -1.22
C ALA A 54 12.22 -14.30 -1.34
N GLY A 55 12.76 -15.46 -1.72
CA GLY A 55 14.21 -15.66 -1.82
C GLY A 55 14.91 -15.67 -0.45
N GLY A 56 14.22 -16.15 0.57
CA GLY A 56 14.76 -16.25 1.92
C GLY A 56 13.83 -17.00 2.87
N ILE A 57 14.35 -17.31 4.06
CA ILE A 57 13.63 -18.01 5.13
C ILE A 57 13.62 -17.12 6.37
N LYS A 58 12.43 -16.80 6.88
CA LYS A 58 12.27 -16.13 8.16
C LYS A 58 12.45 -17.14 9.30
N ARG A 59 13.36 -16.84 10.23
CA ARG A 59 13.63 -17.62 11.44
C ARG A 59 12.67 -17.25 12.55
N GLU A 60 12.63 -18.07 13.60
CA GLU A 60 11.77 -17.85 14.78
C GLU A 60 12.16 -16.58 15.56
N ASP A 61 13.42 -16.14 15.46
CA ASP A 61 13.91 -14.87 16.04
C ASP A 61 13.56 -13.64 15.17
N GLY A 62 12.81 -13.82 14.09
CA GLY A 62 12.37 -12.75 13.18
C GLY A 62 13.40 -12.35 12.11
N THR A 63 14.63 -12.88 12.17
CA THR A 63 15.65 -12.63 11.14
C THR A 63 15.35 -13.38 9.85
N VAL A 64 15.95 -12.95 8.73
CA VAL A 64 15.78 -13.61 7.42
C VAL A 64 17.13 -14.07 6.91
N ILE A 65 17.26 -15.37 6.61
CA ILE A 65 18.39 -15.91 5.84
C ILE A 65 18.09 -15.67 4.36
N GLY A 66 18.99 -15.00 3.64
CA GLY A 66 18.86 -14.80 2.21
C GLY A 66 19.27 -16.03 1.41
N TRP A 67 18.75 -16.16 0.18
CA TRP A 67 19.03 -17.28 -0.72
C TRP A 67 20.51 -17.51 -1.06
N ARG A 68 21.38 -16.51 -0.86
CA ARG A 68 22.84 -16.64 -1.07
C ARG A 68 23.55 -17.43 0.03
N GLU A 69 22.91 -17.64 1.17
CA GLU A 69 23.41 -18.49 2.26
C GLU A 69 22.71 -19.85 2.21
N ILE A 70 22.62 -20.45 1.01
CA ILE A 70 21.82 -21.65 0.75
C ILE A 70 22.31 -22.88 1.53
N GLU A 71 23.58 -22.89 1.91
CA GLU A 71 24.21 -23.89 2.76
C GLU A 71 23.64 -23.84 4.18
N SER A 72 23.23 -22.65 4.65
CA SER A 72 22.61 -22.42 5.97
C SER A 72 21.10 -22.74 6.00
N ILE A 73 20.52 -23.15 4.87
CA ILE A 73 19.07 -23.42 4.72
C ILE A 73 18.81 -24.93 4.75
N ASP A 74 17.84 -25.34 5.57
CA ASP A 74 17.38 -26.73 5.65
C ASP A 74 16.96 -27.24 4.26
N PRO A 75 17.47 -28.40 3.79
CA PRO A 75 17.09 -28.99 2.51
C PRO A 75 15.58 -29.05 2.24
N LYS A 76 14.75 -29.22 3.27
CA LYS A 76 13.28 -29.28 3.12
C LYS A 76 12.65 -27.95 2.69
N ASP A 77 13.32 -26.84 2.98
CA ASP A 77 12.82 -25.49 2.72
C ASP A 77 13.30 -24.94 1.37
N LYS A 78 14.42 -25.46 0.83
CA LYS A 78 15.01 -25.06 -0.45
C LYS A 78 14.01 -25.06 -1.63
N PRO A 79 13.14 -26.07 -1.82
CA PRO A 79 12.18 -26.07 -2.93
C PRO A 79 11.18 -24.91 -2.90
N ARG A 80 10.97 -24.29 -1.73
CA ARG A 80 9.99 -23.21 -1.53
C ARG A 80 10.65 -21.85 -1.33
N LEU A 81 11.96 -21.75 -1.48
CA LEU A 81 12.74 -20.56 -1.17
C LEU A 81 12.28 -19.31 -1.95
N HIS A 82 11.91 -19.51 -3.21
CA HIS A 82 11.52 -18.43 -4.12
C HIS A 82 10.00 -18.14 -4.15
N LEU A 83 9.20 -18.91 -3.40
CA LEU A 83 7.78 -18.57 -3.24
C LEU A 83 7.67 -17.31 -2.40
N VAL A 84 6.74 -16.42 -2.78
CA VAL A 84 6.36 -15.29 -1.94
C VAL A 84 5.59 -15.81 -0.73
N LYS A 85 5.93 -15.31 0.45
CA LYS A 85 5.37 -15.71 1.74
C LYS A 85 4.95 -14.48 2.52
N GLN A 86 3.92 -14.63 3.36
CA GLN A 86 3.41 -13.59 4.23
C GLN A 86 3.30 -14.11 5.66
N ASP A 87 3.88 -13.40 6.63
CA ASP A 87 3.57 -13.57 8.05
C ASP A 87 2.23 -12.87 8.34
N ILE A 88 1.14 -13.63 8.26
CA ILE A 88 -0.23 -13.10 8.35
C ILE A 88 -0.51 -12.52 9.75
N LYS A 89 0.04 -13.15 10.80
CA LYS A 89 -0.15 -12.69 12.19
C LYS A 89 0.51 -11.34 12.41
N LEU A 90 1.74 -11.18 11.91
CA LEU A 90 2.45 -9.91 11.98
C LEU A 90 1.77 -8.83 11.13
N LEU A 91 1.29 -9.20 9.93
CA LEU A 91 0.52 -8.31 9.06
C LEU A 91 -0.72 -7.76 9.78
N GLU A 92 -1.56 -8.63 10.30
CA GLU A 92 -2.82 -8.24 10.95
C GLU A 92 -2.58 -7.31 12.15
N LYS A 93 -1.52 -7.59 12.92
CA LYS A 93 -1.15 -6.82 14.11
C LYS A 93 -0.63 -5.42 13.78
N GLU A 94 0.22 -5.28 12.77
CA GLU A 94 1.04 -4.06 12.60
C GLU A 94 0.62 -3.18 11.42
N ILE A 95 -0.06 -3.69 10.39
CA ILE A 95 -0.25 -2.93 9.14
C ILE A 95 -1.09 -1.66 9.35
N VAL A 96 -2.20 -1.76 10.06
CA VAL A 96 -3.09 -0.60 10.32
C VAL A 96 -2.43 0.38 11.27
N LYS A 97 -1.84 -0.13 12.36
CA LYS A 97 -1.13 0.68 13.36
C LYS A 97 0.02 1.48 12.75
N THR A 98 0.82 0.85 11.90
CA THR A 98 1.95 1.53 11.25
C THR A 98 1.47 2.52 10.18
N ALA A 99 0.44 2.15 9.40
CA ALA A 99 -0.08 3.00 8.34
C ALA A 99 -0.84 4.23 8.85
N MET A 100 -1.75 4.04 9.81
CA MET A 100 -2.68 5.08 10.26
C MET A 100 -2.14 5.79 11.50
N ASP A 101 -2.02 5.08 12.62
CA ASP A 101 -1.64 5.66 13.91
C ASP A 101 -0.25 6.32 13.90
N LYS A 102 0.66 5.81 13.05
CA LYS A 102 2.02 6.33 12.92
C LYS A 102 2.23 7.13 11.64
N ALA A 103 2.13 6.51 10.46
CA ALA A 103 2.53 7.15 9.20
C ALA A 103 1.58 8.28 8.80
N LEU A 104 0.27 8.02 8.73
CA LEU A 104 -0.72 9.06 8.41
C LEU A 104 -0.71 10.19 9.45
N ALA A 105 -0.66 9.88 10.75
CA ALA A 105 -0.55 10.90 11.80
C ALA A 105 0.68 11.82 11.59
N ARG A 106 1.83 11.25 11.19
CA ARG A 106 3.02 12.03 10.83
C ARG A 106 2.82 12.87 9.58
N VAL A 107 2.18 12.34 8.53
CA VAL A 107 1.85 13.06 7.29
C VAL A 107 0.92 14.24 7.59
N VAL A 108 -0.16 14.02 8.35
CA VAL A 108 -1.11 15.04 8.78
C VAL A 108 -0.41 16.17 9.52
N LYS A 109 0.46 15.83 10.49
CA LYS A 109 1.22 16.84 11.24
C LYS A 109 2.21 17.62 10.35
N LYS A 110 2.93 16.92 9.45
CA LYS A 110 3.96 17.52 8.59
C LYS A 110 3.35 18.49 7.58
N TRP A 111 2.31 18.06 6.89
CA TRP A 111 1.70 18.80 5.78
C TRP A 111 0.48 19.63 6.19
N LYS A 112 0.03 19.51 7.44
CA LYS A 112 -1.11 20.23 8.01
C LYS A 112 -2.40 20.06 7.19
N ILE A 113 -2.55 18.89 6.56
CA ILE A 113 -3.76 18.55 5.81
C ILE A 113 -4.92 18.26 6.77
N LYS A 114 -6.14 18.54 6.32
CA LYS A 114 -7.37 18.23 7.05
C LYS A 114 -8.25 17.29 6.23
N PRO A 115 -9.05 16.40 6.86
CA PRO A 115 -9.88 15.46 6.12
C PRO A 115 -10.95 16.16 5.24
N GLU A 116 -11.43 17.33 5.65
CA GLU A 116 -12.37 18.14 4.86
C GLU A 116 -11.78 18.63 3.53
N ASP A 117 -10.45 18.81 3.46
CA ASP A 117 -9.76 19.28 2.26
C ASP A 117 -9.54 18.17 1.21
N ILE A 118 -9.80 16.90 1.55
CA ILE A 118 -9.58 15.77 0.65
C ILE A 118 -10.89 15.42 -0.04
N ASP A 119 -10.94 15.49 -1.36
CA ASP A 119 -12.13 15.15 -2.14
C ASP A 119 -12.18 13.66 -2.48
N TRP A 120 -11.00 13.09 -2.74
CA TRP A 120 -10.82 11.67 -3.06
C TRP A 120 -9.75 11.04 -2.16
N PHE A 121 -10.09 9.97 -1.47
CA PHE A 121 -9.13 9.07 -0.86
C PHE A 121 -8.94 7.86 -1.76
N VAL A 122 -7.69 7.60 -2.16
CA VAL A 122 -7.35 6.60 -3.19
C VAL A 122 -6.43 5.53 -2.56
N PRO A 123 -7.00 4.57 -1.79
CA PRO A 123 -6.21 3.59 -1.08
C PRO A 123 -5.95 2.31 -1.88
N HIS A 124 -4.72 1.83 -1.82
CA HIS A 124 -4.38 0.43 -2.10
C HIS A 124 -4.40 -0.38 -0.79
N TYR A 125 -5.55 -0.91 -0.38
CA TYR A 125 -5.64 -1.69 0.87
C TYR A 125 -5.51 -3.20 0.69
N SER A 126 -5.22 -3.67 -0.53
CA SER A 126 -4.92 -5.06 -0.96
C SER A 126 -6.02 -6.12 -0.71
N SER A 127 -6.90 -5.95 0.27
CA SER A 127 -8.01 -6.85 0.62
C SER A 127 -9.18 -6.07 1.20
N GLY A 128 -10.41 -6.43 0.82
CA GLY A 128 -11.62 -5.89 1.45
C GLY A 128 -11.64 -6.07 2.97
N TYR A 129 -10.95 -7.09 3.49
CA TYR A 129 -10.76 -7.33 4.93
C TYR A 129 -10.17 -6.12 5.68
N PHE A 130 -9.26 -5.38 5.06
CA PHE A 130 -8.60 -4.23 5.69
C PHE A 130 -9.33 -2.90 5.52
N ARG A 131 -10.37 -2.84 4.67
CA ARG A 131 -11.06 -1.59 4.36
C ARG A 131 -11.58 -0.90 5.61
N ASP A 132 -12.38 -1.61 6.40
CA ASP A 132 -12.97 -1.06 7.63
C ASP A 132 -11.90 -0.81 8.70
N LYS A 133 -10.86 -1.66 8.77
CA LYS A 133 -9.77 -1.47 9.73
C LYS A 133 -8.97 -0.20 9.46
N PHE A 134 -8.68 0.10 8.20
CA PHE A 134 -8.02 1.37 7.83
C PHE A 134 -8.94 2.55 8.12
N TYR A 135 -10.24 2.45 7.81
CA TYR A 135 -11.19 3.51 8.12
C TYR A 135 -11.23 3.84 9.62
N GLU A 136 -11.35 2.83 10.48
CA GLU A 136 -11.33 3.03 11.93
C GLU A 136 -9.97 3.57 12.41
N GLY A 137 -8.84 3.13 11.84
CA GLY A 137 -7.53 3.69 12.13
C GLY A 137 -7.43 5.19 11.81
N MET A 138 -7.96 5.61 10.65
CA MET A 138 -8.03 7.03 10.27
C MET A 138 -8.91 7.83 11.23
N LYS A 139 -10.07 7.27 11.60
CA LYS A 139 -11.00 7.89 12.54
C LYS A 139 -10.41 8.06 13.93
N ASN A 140 -9.66 7.07 14.43
CA ASN A 140 -9.01 7.10 15.74
C ASN A 140 -7.98 8.22 15.89
N ILE A 141 -7.34 8.64 14.79
CA ILE A 141 -6.43 9.79 14.78
C ILE A 141 -7.12 11.13 14.45
N GLY A 142 -8.45 11.14 14.38
CA GLY A 142 -9.23 12.34 14.03
C GLY A 142 -9.14 12.75 12.56
N PHE A 143 -8.78 11.82 11.66
CA PHE A 143 -8.64 12.05 10.22
C PHE A 143 -9.69 11.25 9.42
N GLU A 144 -10.96 11.35 9.82
CA GLU A 144 -12.05 10.58 9.21
C GLU A 144 -12.38 11.09 7.80
N ILE A 145 -12.21 10.23 6.79
CA ILE A 145 -12.68 10.47 5.43
C ILE A 145 -13.84 9.49 5.15
N PRO A 146 -15.07 9.97 4.87
CA PRO A 146 -16.22 9.11 4.67
C PRO A 146 -16.09 8.25 3.41
N TYR A 147 -16.65 7.03 3.41
CA TYR A 147 -16.54 6.08 2.30
C TYR A 147 -16.96 6.61 0.92
N LYS A 148 -17.88 7.58 0.86
CA LYS A 148 -18.28 8.22 -0.40
C LYS A 148 -17.13 8.93 -1.14
N LYS A 149 -16.06 9.27 -0.42
CA LYS A 149 -14.83 9.87 -0.98
C LYS A 149 -13.77 8.80 -1.31
N TRP A 150 -13.98 7.54 -0.94
CA TRP A 150 -13.02 6.47 -1.22
C TRP A 150 -13.20 5.95 -2.63
N PHE A 151 -12.13 5.89 -3.39
CA PHE A 151 -12.12 5.30 -4.73
C PHE A 151 -11.12 4.15 -4.83
N THR A 152 -11.61 3.01 -5.31
CA THR A 152 -10.82 1.79 -5.53
C THR A 152 -11.55 0.87 -6.50
N ASN A 153 -10.80 0.15 -7.32
CA ASN A 153 -11.29 -0.86 -8.25
C ASN A 153 -10.78 -2.27 -7.91
N LEU A 154 -10.28 -2.49 -6.68
CA LEU A 154 -9.71 -3.77 -6.23
C LEU A 154 -10.57 -4.99 -6.57
N SER A 155 -11.89 -4.91 -6.41
CA SER A 155 -12.80 -6.04 -6.64
C SER A 155 -12.94 -6.45 -8.10
N THR A 156 -12.60 -5.56 -9.04
CA THR A 156 -12.69 -5.81 -10.49
C THR A 156 -11.31 -5.98 -11.14
N THR A 157 -10.25 -5.42 -10.55
CA THR A 157 -8.89 -5.49 -11.11
C THR A 157 -7.95 -6.44 -10.36
N GLY A 158 -8.34 -6.91 -9.17
CA GLY A 158 -7.48 -7.69 -8.29
C GLY A 158 -6.39 -6.85 -7.62
N ASN A 159 -5.61 -7.50 -6.74
CA ASN A 159 -4.48 -6.88 -6.06
C ASN A 159 -3.19 -7.11 -6.85
N THR A 160 -2.82 -6.08 -7.60
CA THR A 160 -1.65 -6.04 -8.49
C THR A 160 -0.39 -5.45 -7.82
N GLY A 161 -0.38 -5.43 -6.47
CA GLY A 161 0.69 -4.88 -5.67
C GLY A 161 1.07 -3.45 -6.09
N SER A 162 2.33 -3.26 -6.47
CA SER A 162 2.87 -1.94 -6.84
C SER A 162 2.12 -1.26 -8.01
N ALA A 163 1.53 -2.04 -8.93
CA ALA A 163 0.78 -1.50 -10.05
C ALA A 163 -0.60 -0.97 -9.66
N SER A 164 -1.12 -1.34 -8.48
CA SER A 164 -2.49 -1.01 -8.08
C SER A 164 -2.76 0.49 -8.05
N ILE A 165 -1.82 1.32 -7.56
CA ILE A 165 -2.05 2.76 -7.52
C ILE A 165 -2.21 3.37 -8.91
N TYR A 166 -1.47 2.86 -9.90
CA TYR A 166 -1.56 3.32 -11.29
C TYR A 166 -2.91 2.93 -11.89
N ILE A 167 -3.34 1.70 -11.67
CA ILE A 167 -4.60 1.16 -12.18
C ILE A 167 -5.82 1.86 -11.55
N ILE A 168 -5.77 2.13 -10.24
CA ILE A 168 -6.83 2.88 -9.55
C ILE A 168 -6.89 4.33 -10.08
N LEU A 169 -5.73 4.99 -10.20
CA LEU A 169 -5.67 6.37 -10.71
C LEU A 169 -6.13 6.48 -12.16
N GLU A 170 -5.77 5.53 -13.02
CA GLU A 170 -6.20 5.50 -14.42
C GLU A 170 -7.73 5.47 -14.54
N GLU A 171 -8.41 4.61 -13.76
CA GLU A 171 -9.86 4.51 -13.79
C GLU A 171 -10.53 5.79 -13.28
N LEU A 172 -10.05 6.34 -12.15
CA LEU A 172 -10.58 7.59 -11.61
C LEU A 172 -10.36 8.75 -12.58
N PHE A 173 -9.16 8.86 -13.15
CA PHE A 173 -8.78 9.93 -14.06
C PHE A 173 -9.59 9.91 -15.37
N LYS A 174 -9.91 8.72 -15.89
CA LYS A 174 -10.74 8.56 -17.10
C LYS A 174 -12.24 8.52 -16.83
N SER A 175 -12.68 8.47 -15.58
CA SER A 175 -14.11 8.42 -15.22
C SER A 175 -14.89 9.68 -15.59
N GLY A 176 -14.22 10.81 -15.81
CA GLY A 176 -14.85 12.12 -16.01
C GLY A 176 -15.41 12.76 -14.72
N ASN A 177 -15.21 12.13 -13.56
CA ASN A 177 -15.73 12.62 -12.28
C ASN A 177 -14.82 13.64 -11.59
N LEU A 178 -13.53 13.67 -11.93
CA LEU A 178 -12.58 14.62 -11.35
C LEU A 178 -12.88 16.05 -11.81
N LYS A 179 -12.88 16.99 -10.86
CA LYS A 179 -13.04 18.42 -11.13
C LYS A 179 -11.78 19.19 -10.78
N GLN A 180 -11.54 20.27 -11.52
CA GLN A 180 -10.41 21.16 -11.24
C GLN A 180 -10.49 21.69 -9.80
N GLY A 181 -9.36 21.65 -9.10
CA GLY A 181 -9.23 22.04 -7.70
C GLY A 181 -9.42 20.91 -6.69
N GLU A 182 -9.98 19.77 -7.09
CA GLU A 182 -10.16 18.62 -6.20
C GLU A 182 -8.82 18.02 -5.78
N LYS A 183 -8.73 17.60 -4.51
CA LYS A 183 -7.54 16.96 -3.94
C LYS A 183 -7.73 15.47 -3.76
N LEU A 184 -6.72 14.71 -4.19
CA LEU A 184 -6.66 13.27 -4.06
C LEU A 184 -5.55 12.90 -3.06
N LEU A 185 -5.91 12.23 -1.96
CA LEU A 185 -4.95 11.63 -1.04
C LEU A 185 -4.81 10.14 -1.39
N CYS A 186 -3.69 9.78 -1.99
CA CYS A 186 -3.33 8.41 -2.29
C CYS A 186 -2.64 7.75 -1.09
N PHE A 187 -2.96 6.48 -0.84
CA PHE A 187 -2.33 5.66 0.21
C PHE A 187 -1.88 4.32 -0.35
N ILE A 188 -0.57 4.04 -0.23
CA ILE A 188 0.07 2.84 -0.75
C ILE A 188 0.88 2.19 0.40
N PRO A 189 0.31 1.22 1.12
CA PRO A 189 1.04 0.42 2.09
C PRO A 189 1.87 -0.67 1.41
N GLU A 190 2.96 -1.05 2.07
CA GLU A 190 3.82 -2.17 1.71
C GLU A 190 4.06 -3.04 2.96
N SER A 191 3.61 -4.29 2.90
CA SER A 191 3.74 -5.26 3.99
C SER A 191 5.08 -6.01 3.99
N GLY A 192 5.98 -5.77 3.04
CA GLY A 192 7.30 -6.41 2.99
C GLY A 192 8.05 -6.20 4.29
N ARG A 193 8.22 -4.92 4.65
CA ARG A 193 8.74 -4.52 5.96
C ARG A 193 8.18 -3.19 6.45
N PHE A 194 6.87 -3.03 6.28
CA PHE A 194 6.06 -1.92 6.80
C PHE A 194 6.56 -0.54 6.35
N SER A 195 6.52 -0.33 5.03
CA SER A 195 6.69 0.99 4.43
C SER A 195 5.34 1.52 3.98
N HIS A 196 5.12 2.83 4.12
CA HIS A 196 3.85 3.46 3.75
C HIS A 196 4.11 4.73 2.97
N CYS A 197 3.56 4.77 1.76
CA CYS A 197 3.63 5.94 0.90
C CYS A 197 2.27 6.65 0.88
N PHE A 198 2.32 7.97 1.09
CA PHE A 198 1.21 8.87 0.87
C PHE A 198 1.59 9.89 -0.20
N MET A 199 0.63 10.19 -1.07
CA MET A 199 0.82 11.19 -2.12
C MET A 199 -0.42 12.08 -2.16
N LEU A 200 -0.21 13.39 -2.21
CA LEU A 200 -1.29 14.34 -2.43
C LEU A 200 -1.20 14.89 -3.85
N LEU A 201 -2.30 14.75 -4.57
CA LEU A 201 -2.47 15.27 -5.92
C LEU A 201 -3.57 16.33 -5.94
N THR A 202 -3.44 17.31 -6.82
CA THR A 202 -4.49 18.30 -7.10
C THR A 202 -4.84 18.26 -8.59
N ALA A 203 -6.12 18.20 -8.94
CA ALA A 203 -6.58 18.31 -10.32
C ALA A 203 -6.44 19.76 -10.83
N VAL A 204 -5.71 19.99 -11.94
CA VAL A 204 -5.37 21.31 -12.50
C VAL A 204 -5.55 21.42 -14.01
#